data_AF-A0AAW0E4W7-F1
#
_entry.id   AF-A0AAW0E4W7-F1
#
_cell.length_a   1.000
_cell.length_b   1.000
_cell.length_c   1.000
_cell.angle_alpha   90.00
_cell.angle_beta   90.00
_cell.angle_gamma   90.00
#
_symmetry.space_group_name_H-M   'P 1'
#
loop_
_entity.id
_entity.type
_entity.pdbx_description
1 polymer ?
#
loop_
_entity_poly.entity_id
_entity_poly.type
_entity_poly.pdbx_seq_one_letter_code
_entity_poly.pdbx_strand_id
1 'polypeptide(L)'
;MLFAYPLAVVALFSTLPTFVSAQDRNSVEEQAAISDPAEQCQYYNYPPIAGQAVNFPKTWETAEILPNDAAARAKFDEISKSIPNIASKGNISQTLGTYDAKNDPDCWWSATECTTAKAEGVPSDIVLVPEPQTLGYGFDDGPNCSHNAFYDYLTSQNQKATMFYIGSNVLGWPLQAKRALEDGHEICVHTWSHQAMTGLSNEQAFAEIYYTVGLFNATTQAKLIVM
;
A
#
# COMPACT_ATOMS: atom_id res chain seq x y z
N MET A 1 -50.04 -30.47 -50.42
CA MET A 1 -49.69 -30.07 -49.03
C MET A 1 -48.58 -30.96 -48.54
N LEU A 2 -47.36 -30.42 -48.44
CA LEU A 2 -46.25 -30.86 -47.58
C LEU A 2 -45.19 -29.75 -47.66
N PHE A 3 -44.93 -29.10 -46.53
CA PHE A 3 -44.06 -27.94 -46.36
C PHE A 3 -42.59 -28.39 -46.23
N ALA A 4 -41.67 -27.66 -46.87
CA ALA A 4 -40.25 -27.71 -46.58
C ALA A 4 -39.83 -26.37 -45.95
N TYR A 5 -39.30 -26.41 -44.72
CA TYR A 5 -38.67 -25.27 -44.06
C TYR A 5 -37.17 -25.26 -44.36
N PRO A 6 -36.55 -24.11 -44.66
CA PRO A 6 -35.10 -24.03 -44.76
C PRO A 6 -34.47 -23.94 -43.37
N LEU A 7 -33.43 -24.75 -43.15
CA LEU A 7 -32.54 -24.69 -41.99
C LEU A 7 -31.73 -23.39 -42.03
N ALA A 8 -31.94 -22.52 -41.06
CA ALA A 8 -31.06 -21.38 -40.79
C ALA A 8 -29.81 -21.88 -40.05
N VAL A 9 -28.63 -21.75 -40.68
CA VAL A 9 -27.34 -21.99 -40.04
C VAL A 9 -27.03 -20.77 -39.17
N VAL A 10 -27.22 -20.90 -37.86
CA VAL A 10 -26.77 -19.91 -36.88
C VAL A 10 -25.27 -20.12 -36.70
N ALA A 11 -24.47 -19.23 -37.29
CA ALA A 11 -23.04 -19.15 -37.00
C ALA A 11 -22.87 -18.58 -35.58
N LEU A 12 -22.58 -19.44 -34.60
CA LEU A 12 -22.06 -18.99 -33.31
C LEU A 12 -20.67 -18.44 -33.53
N PHE A 13 -20.56 -17.10 -33.59
CA PHE A 13 -19.29 -16.43 -33.36
C PHE A 13 -18.92 -16.63 -31.89
N SER A 14 -18.05 -17.59 -31.61
CA SER A 14 -17.38 -17.70 -30.32
C SER A 14 -16.49 -16.47 -30.15
N THR A 15 -16.95 -15.45 -29.43
CA THR A 15 -16.07 -14.38 -28.96
C THR A 15 -15.17 -14.99 -27.90
N LEU A 16 -13.97 -15.40 -28.31
CA LEU A 16 -12.88 -15.67 -27.39
C LEU A 16 -12.69 -14.42 -26.52
N PRO A 17 -12.64 -14.54 -25.19
CA PRO A 17 -12.34 -13.41 -24.34
C PRO A 17 -10.96 -12.89 -24.75
N THR A 18 -10.92 -11.70 -25.33
CA THR A 18 -9.68 -10.97 -25.52
C THR A 18 -9.15 -10.68 -24.12
N PHE A 19 -8.07 -11.35 -23.72
CA PHE A 19 -7.26 -10.89 -22.60
C PHE A 19 -6.70 -9.54 -23.00
N VAL A 20 -7.40 -8.47 -22.65
CA VAL A 20 -6.89 -7.11 -22.80
C VAL A 20 -5.74 -7.02 -21.80
N SER A 21 -4.51 -7.02 -22.31
CA SER A 21 -3.35 -6.63 -21.51
C SER A 21 -3.63 -5.27 -20.90
N ALA A 22 -3.27 -5.07 -19.63
CA ALA A 22 -3.36 -3.75 -19.02
C ALA A 22 -2.67 -2.73 -19.93
N GLN A 23 -3.33 -1.60 -20.17
CA GLN A 23 -2.79 -0.53 -21.01
C GLN A 23 -1.56 0.09 -20.31
N ASP A 24 -0.53 0.43 -21.09
CA ASP A 24 0.61 1.18 -20.57
C ASP A 24 0.21 2.64 -20.32
N ARG A 25 0.62 3.18 -19.17
CA ARG A 25 0.60 4.62 -18.87
C ARG A 25 2.01 5.06 -18.48
N ASN A 26 2.48 6.17 -19.04
CA ASN A 26 3.91 6.50 -19.01
C ASN A 26 4.26 7.68 -18.11
N SER A 27 3.30 8.56 -17.83
CA SER A 27 3.56 9.84 -17.15
C SER A 27 2.45 10.23 -16.19
N VAL A 28 2.80 11.03 -15.18
CA VAL A 28 1.85 11.58 -14.22
C VAL A 28 0.87 12.51 -14.92
N GLU A 29 1.33 13.30 -15.89
CA GLU A 29 0.53 14.23 -16.66
C GLU A 29 -0.58 13.52 -17.45
N GLU A 30 -0.25 12.42 -18.14
CA GLU A 30 -1.25 11.59 -18.84
C GLU A 30 -2.28 11.00 -17.87
N GLN A 31 -1.82 10.47 -16.73
CA GLN A 31 -2.71 9.89 -15.72
C GLN A 31 -3.61 10.95 -15.07
N ALA A 32 -3.08 12.14 -14.81
CA ALA A 32 -3.81 13.24 -14.19
C ALA A 32 -4.86 13.85 -15.14
N ALA A 33 -4.63 13.80 -16.45
CA ALA A 33 -5.55 14.32 -17.46
C ALA A 33 -6.83 13.48 -17.64
N ILE A 34 -6.85 12.22 -17.17
CA ILE A 34 -8.03 11.35 -17.27
C ILE A 34 -9.11 11.91 -16.34
N SER A 35 -10.25 12.33 -16.90
CA SER A 35 -11.39 12.86 -16.15
C SER A 35 -12.50 11.84 -15.89
N ASP A 36 -12.56 10.76 -16.67
CA ASP A 36 -13.55 9.69 -16.49
C ASP A 36 -13.16 8.81 -15.28
N PRO A 37 -13.99 8.73 -14.22
CA PRO A 37 -13.67 7.90 -13.05
C PRO A 37 -13.53 6.41 -13.38
N ALA A 38 -14.27 5.90 -14.37
CA ALA A 38 -14.19 4.49 -14.74
C ALA A 38 -12.85 4.17 -15.41
N GLU A 39 -12.35 5.07 -16.26
CA GLU A 39 -11.02 4.97 -16.86
C GLU A 39 -9.90 5.16 -15.82
N GLN A 40 -10.03 6.11 -14.89
CA GLN A 40 -9.05 6.29 -13.80
C GLN A 40 -8.86 5.01 -12.99
N CYS A 41 -9.96 4.29 -12.73
CA CYS A 41 -10.00 3.07 -11.92
C CYS A 41 -9.64 1.78 -12.63
N GLN A 42 -9.17 1.85 -13.88
CA GLN A 42 -8.52 0.71 -14.51
C GLN A 42 -7.07 0.59 -14.03
N TYR A 43 -6.67 -0.61 -13.64
CA TYR A 43 -5.26 -0.93 -13.46
C TYR A 43 -4.51 -0.78 -14.78
N TYR A 44 -3.28 -0.31 -14.69
CA TYR A 44 -2.43 -0.05 -15.84
C TYR A 44 -1.03 -0.55 -15.58
N ASN A 45 -0.28 -0.73 -16.65
CA ASN A 45 1.12 -1.04 -16.56
C ASN A 45 1.94 0.25 -16.56
N TYR A 46 2.92 0.36 -15.67
CA TYR A 46 3.89 1.45 -15.66
C TYR A 46 5.26 0.88 -16.03
N PRO A 47 5.77 1.15 -17.26
CA PRO A 47 6.93 0.45 -17.81
C PRO A 47 8.16 0.38 -16.90
N PRO A 48 8.52 1.41 -16.10
CA PRO A 48 9.66 1.33 -15.19
C PRO A 48 9.58 0.21 -14.13
N ILE A 49 8.38 -0.20 -13.72
CA ILE A 49 8.17 -1.27 -12.73
C ILE A 49 7.42 -2.49 -13.26
N ALA A 50 6.97 -2.47 -14.52
CA ALA A 50 6.17 -3.50 -15.17
C ALA A 50 6.68 -4.93 -14.97
N GLY A 51 7.99 -5.12 -15.11
CA GLY A 51 8.65 -6.42 -14.97
C GLY A 51 9.07 -6.77 -13.54
N GLN A 52 8.82 -5.88 -12.57
CA GLN A 52 9.34 -6.03 -11.22
C GLN A 52 8.37 -6.68 -10.24
N ALA A 53 7.10 -6.92 -10.64
CA ALA A 53 6.10 -7.53 -9.76
C ALA A 53 6.55 -8.85 -9.12
N VAL A 54 7.39 -9.63 -9.83
CA VAL A 54 7.99 -10.89 -9.34
C VAL A 54 9.02 -10.70 -8.22
N ASN A 55 9.52 -9.49 -8.01
CA ASN A 55 10.46 -9.13 -6.96
C ASN A 55 9.77 -8.65 -5.68
N PHE A 56 8.43 -8.68 -5.66
CA PHE A 56 7.63 -8.26 -4.52
C PHE A 56 6.72 -9.41 -4.03
N PRO A 57 6.29 -9.39 -2.76
CA PRO A 57 5.30 -10.32 -2.26
C PRO A 57 4.00 -10.24 -3.06
N LYS A 58 3.19 -11.29 -2.96
CA LYS A 58 1.87 -11.27 -3.59
C LYS A 58 1.04 -10.13 -3.02
N THR A 59 0.31 -9.43 -3.87
CA THR A 59 -0.53 -8.30 -3.46
C THR A 59 -1.63 -8.76 -2.51
N TRP A 60 -1.88 -7.97 -1.47
CA TRP A 60 -2.91 -8.20 -0.44
C TRP A 60 -2.73 -9.45 0.43
N GLU A 61 -1.57 -10.11 0.35
CA GLU A 61 -1.17 -11.18 1.26
C GLU A 61 -0.10 -10.69 2.21
N THR A 62 -0.06 -11.24 3.43
CA THR A 62 1.00 -10.95 4.40
C THR A 62 2.36 -11.11 3.74
N ALA A 63 3.16 -10.05 3.79
CA ALA A 63 4.48 -10.05 3.19
C ALA A 63 5.42 -11.00 3.94
N GLU A 64 6.20 -11.75 3.17
CA GLU A 64 7.31 -12.58 3.65
C GLU A 64 8.57 -12.22 2.87
N ILE A 65 9.75 -12.43 3.48
CA ILE A 65 11.02 -12.29 2.75
C ILE A 65 11.06 -13.32 1.64
N LEU A 66 11.13 -12.86 0.39
CA LEU A 66 11.12 -13.74 -0.76
C LEU A 66 12.34 -14.68 -0.73
N PRO A 67 12.20 -15.97 -1.10
CA PRO A 67 13.30 -16.92 -1.05
C PRO A 67 14.53 -16.53 -1.88
N ASN A 68 14.33 -15.73 -2.93
CA ASN A 68 15.36 -15.23 -3.83
C ASN A 68 15.90 -13.84 -3.46
N ASP A 69 15.42 -13.22 -2.37
CA ASP A 69 15.83 -11.89 -1.94
C ASP A 69 16.86 -11.94 -0.81
N ALA A 70 18.11 -12.21 -1.19
CA ALA A 70 19.23 -12.25 -0.25
C ALA A 70 19.51 -10.90 0.43
N ALA A 71 19.13 -9.78 -0.21
CA ALA A 71 19.34 -8.44 0.34
C ALA A 71 18.35 -8.17 1.48
N ALA A 72 17.06 -8.49 1.29
CA ALA A 72 16.06 -8.41 2.34
C ALA A 72 16.43 -9.31 3.53
N ARG A 73 16.84 -10.55 3.27
CA ARG A 73 17.30 -11.48 4.30
C ARG A 73 18.47 -10.91 5.10
N ALA A 74 19.52 -10.46 4.42
CA ALA A 74 20.70 -9.89 5.07
C ALA A 74 20.33 -8.66 5.91
N LYS A 75 19.43 -7.81 5.42
CA LYS A 75 18.99 -6.61 6.16
C LYS A 75 18.17 -6.97 7.39
N PHE A 76 17.28 -7.97 7.30
CA PHE A 76 16.56 -8.47 8.47
C PHE A 76 17.53 -9.04 9.51
N ASP A 77 18.47 -9.89 9.08
CA ASP A 77 19.45 -10.51 9.97
C ASP A 77 20.30 -9.44 10.71
N GLU A 78 20.68 -8.37 10.01
CA GLU A 78 21.41 -7.21 10.57
C GLU A 78 20.64 -6.56 11.73
N ILE A 79 19.35 -6.28 11.55
CA ILE A 79 18.56 -5.52 12.52
C ILE A 79 17.86 -6.40 13.57
N SER A 80 17.72 -7.71 13.30
CA SER A 80 16.91 -8.66 14.08
C SER A 80 17.16 -8.62 15.58
N LYS A 81 18.42 -8.41 15.99
CA LYS A 81 18.84 -8.35 17.40
C LYS A 81 18.41 -7.07 18.12
N SER A 82 18.05 -6.03 17.37
CA SER A 82 17.60 -4.73 17.90
C SER A 82 16.08 -4.63 17.94
N ILE A 83 15.35 -5.58 17.33
CA ILE A 83 13.88 -5.59 17.35
C ILE A 83 13.40 -6.13 18.70
N PRO A 84 12.53 -5.42 19.43
CA PRO A 84 11.94 -5.93 20.66
C PRO A 84 11.26 -7.29 20.44
N ASN A 85 11.42 -8.19 21.41
CA ASN A 85 10.77 -9.49 21.40
C ASN A 85 9.37 -9.40 22.01
N ILE A 86 8.46 -8.70 21.33
CA ILE A 86 7.05 -8.57 21.74
C ILE A 86 6.27 -9.74 21.17
N ALA A 87 5.49 -10.42 22.02
CA ALA A 87 4.66 -11.54 21.57
C ALA A 87 3.54 -11.04 20.64
N SER A 88 3.40 -11.70 19.48
CA SER A 88 2.31 -11.45 18.54
C SER A 88 0.95 -11.53 19.23
N LYS A 89 0.08 -10.58 18.89
CA LYS A 89 -1.31 -10.50 19.34
C LYS A 89 -2.25 -11.31 18.45
N GLY A 90 -1.74 -11.99 17.42
CA GLY A 90 -2.54 -12.78 16.48
C GLY A 90 -3.64 -11.95 15.81
N ASN A 91 -4.80 -12.58 15.58
CA ASN A 91 -5.95 -11.91 14.97
C ASN A 91 -6.57 -10.91 15.94
N ILE A 92 -6.43 -9.62 15.66
CA ILE A 92 -6.90 -8.52 16.51
C ILE A 92 -8.39 -8.62 16.86
N SER A 93 -9.25 -9.03 15.92
CA SER A 93 -10.69 -9.17 16.17
C SER A 93 -11.02 -10.26 17.18
N GLN A 94 -10.09 -11.19 17.43
CA GLN A 94 -10.24 -12.28 18.40
C GLN A 94 -9.55 -11.98 19.73
N THR A 95 -8.44 -11.23 19.71
CA THR A 95 -7.59 -11.03 20.89
C THR A 95 -7.82 -9.72 21.61
N LEU A 96 -8.39 -8.71 20.93
CA LEU A 96 -8.61 -7.40 21.53
C LEU A 96 -9.49 -7.46 22.78
N GLY A 97 -10.58 -8.23 22.74
CA GLY A 97 -11.52 -8.35 23.86
C GLY A 97 -11.01 -9.15 25.05
N THR A 98 -9.92 -9.92 24.90
CA THR A 98 -9.33 -10.75 25.96
C THR A 98 -7.99 -10.21 26.44
N TYR A 99 -7.52 -9.10 25.88
CA TYR A 99 -6.27 -8.46 26.27
C TYR A 99 -6.35 -7.89 27.69
N ASP A 100 -5.29 -8.11 28.47
CA ASP A 100 -5.19 -7.54 29.82
C ASP A 100 -4.79 -6.06 29.76
N ALA A 101 -5.75 -5.20 29.43
CA ALA A 101 -5.56 -3.76 29.36
C ALA A 101 -5.07 -3.13 30.67
N LYS A 102 -5.31 -3.78 31.83
CA LYS A 102 -4.84 -3.28 33.13
C LYS A 102 -3.34 -3.45 33.30
N ASN A 103 -2.80 -4.55 32.77
CA ASN A 103 -1.38 -4.88 32.82
C ASN A 103 -0.78 -4.90 31.41
N ASP A 104 -1.17 -3.96 30.55
CA ASP A 104 -0.64 -3.79 29.20
C ASP A 104 0.90 -3.69 29.26
N PRO A 105 1.65 -4.72 28.86
CA PRO A 105 3.10 -4.71 28.99
C PRO A 105 3.78 -4.06 27.78
N ASP A 106 3.06 -3.90 26.66
CA ASP A 106 3.64 -3.61 25.36
C ASP A 106 3.27 -2.22 24.81
N CYS A 107 2.36 -1.51 25.49
CA CYS A 107 1.75 -0.27 25.01
C CYS A 107 0.92 -0.52 23.74
N TRP A 108 -0.02 -1.45 23.80
CA TRP A 108 -0.83 -1.79 22.63
C TRP A 108 -1.96 -0.77 22.41
N TRP A 109 -1.72 0.19 21.52
CA TRP A 109 -2.66 1.26 21.21
C TRP A 109 -4.10 0.78 20.97
N SER A 110 -4.31 -0.31 20.22
CA SER A 110 -5.67 -0.79 19.91
C SER A 110 -6.48 -1.16 21.15
N ALA A 111 -5.82 -1.56 22.25
CA ALA A 111 -6.47 -2.00 23.48
C ALA A 111 -6.52 -0.91 24.56
N THR A 112 -5.50 -0.05 24.65
CA THR A 112 -5.33 0.89 25.76
C THR A 112 -5.16 2.34 25.34
N GLU A 113 -5.12 2.61 24.03
CA GLU A 113 -4.75 3.91 23.45
C GLU A 113 -3.38 4.40 23.95
N CYS A 114 -2.54 3.48 24.44
CA CYS A 114 -1.20 3.79 24.91
C CYS A 114 -0.33 4.23 23.73
N THR A 115 0.39 5.34 23.91
CA THR A 115 1.30 5.93 22.91
C THR A 115 2.73 6.06 23.43
N THR A 116 2.98 5.71 24.69
CA THR A 116 4.29 5.78 25.33
C THR A 116 4.97 4.41 25.31
N ALA A 117 5.98 4.27 24.44
CA ALA A 117 6.71 3.01 24.27
C ALA A 117 7.25 2.47 25.60
N LYS A 118 6.99 1.18 25.87
CA LYS A 118 7.46 0.48 27.08
C LYS A 118 8.75 -0.32 26.84
N ALA A 119 9.06 -0.63 25.59
CA ALA A 119 10.29 -1.31 25.20
C ALA A 119 11.47 -0.34 25.19
N GLU A 120 12.62 -0.80 25.70
CA GLU A 120 13.85 0.00 25.73
C GLU A 120 14.34 0.33 24.31
N GLY A 121 14.75 1.57 24.08
CA GLY A 121 15.29 2.04 22.81
C GLY A 121 14.24 2.27 21.71
N VAL A 122 12.95 2.04 21.99
CA VAL A 122 11.86 2.33 21.06
C VAL A 122 11.31 3.73 21.33
N PRO A 123 11.25 4.63 20.31
CA PRO A 123 10.61 5.92 20.47
C PRO A 123 9.10 5.76 20.71
N SER A 124 8.52 6.69 21.48
CA SER A 124 7.07 6.77 21.65
C SER A 124 6.38 7.29 20.40
N ASP A 125 5.09 6.98 20.24
CA ASP A 125 4.32 7.36 19.07
C ASP A 125 4.20 8.88 18.94
N ILE A 126 4.29 9.37 17.71
CA ILE A 126 4.03 10.77 17.39
C ILE A 126 2.53 10.93 17.22
N VAL A 127 1.87 11.49 18.24
CA VAL A 127 0.41 11.69 18.25
C VAL A 127 -0.03 13.16 18.27
N LEU A 128 0.94 14.08 18.30
CA LEU A 128 0.70 15.52 18.31
C LEU A 128 1.69 16.22 17.38
N VAL A 129 1.22 17.27 16.73
CA VAL A 129 2.08 18.21 16.03
C VAL A 129 2.76 19.10 17.09
N PRO A 130 4.10 19.17 17.14
CA PRO A 130 4.82 19.90 18.19
C PRO A 130 4.67 21.43 18.06
N GLU A 131 4.38 21.93 16.86
CA GLU A 131 4.19 23.34 16.60
C GLU A 131 2.78 23.81 16.99
N PRO A 132 2.64 24.85 17.84
CA PRO A 132 1.34 25.39 18.21
C PRO A 132 0.55 25.90 17.00
N GLN A 133 -0.77 25.69 17.02
CA GLN A 133 -1.69 26.16 15.98
C GLN A 133 -1.41 25.57 14.57
N THR A 134 -0.68 24.45 14.50
CA THR A 134 -0.44 23.72 13.25
C THR A 134 -1.37 22.51 13.14
N LEU A 135 -1.87 22.25 11.94
CA LEU A 135 -2.67 21.08 11.60
C LEU A 135 -1.96 20.29 10.52
N GLY A 136 -1.68 19.01 10.79
CA GLY A 136 -1.17 18.06 9.81
C GLY A 136 -2.32 17.25 9.22
N TYR A 137 -2.32 17.06 7.90
CA TYR A 137 -3.27 16.18 7.22
C TYR A 137 -2.57 14.87 6.87
N GLY A 138 -3.04 13.76 7.43
CA GLY A 138 -2.62 12.40 7.08
C GLY A 138 -3.76 11.65 6.39
N PHE A 139 -3.45 10.94 5.30
CA PHE A 139 -4.43 10.12 4.59
C PHE A 139 -3.89 8.71 4.37
N ASP A 140 -4.63 7.72 4.85
CA ASP A 140 -4.24 6.31 4.84
C ASP A 140 -4.81 5.58 3.61
N ASP A 141 -4.37 4.33 3.44
CA ASP A 141 -4.90 3.34 2.51
C ASP A 141 -4.79 3.67 1.01
N GLY A 142 -4.06 4.70 0.64
CA GLY A 142 -3.77 5.01 -0.77
C GLY A 142 -2.61 4.18 -1.34
N PRO A 143 -2.15 4.50 -2.57
CA PRO A 143 -2.88 5.32 -3.53
C PRO A 143 -4.14 4.59 -4.01
N ASN A 144 -5.03 5.33 -4.64
CA ASN A 144 -6.31 4.85 -5.18
C ASN A 144 -6.57 5.59 -6.48
N CYS A 145 -7.32 5.00 -7.40
CA CYS A 145 -7.64 5.58 -8.68
C CYS A 145 -8.31 6.95 -8.62
N SER A 146 -9.10 7.25 -7.58
CA SER A 146 -9.81 8.53 -7.41
C SER A 146 -8.93 9.70 -6.97
N HIS A 147 -7.63 9.49 -6.76
CA HIS A 147 -6.74 10.52 -6.21
C HIS A 147 -6.59 11.75 -7.11
N ASN A 148 -6.93 11.69 -8.41
CA ASN A 148 -6.87 12.86 -9.28
C ASN A 148 -7.66 14.04 -8.70
N ALA A 149 -8.96 13.83 -8.42
CA ALA A 149 -9.82 14.88 -7.88
C ALA A 149 -9.34 15.36 -6.49
N PHE A 150 -8.76 14.45 -5.71
CA PHE A 150 -8.27 14.75 -4.37
C PHE A 150 -7.00 15.62 -4.39
N TYR A 151 -6.00 15.27 -5.20
CA TYR A 151 -4.79 16.09 -5.36
C TYR A 151 -5.08 17.44 -6.03
N ASP A 152 -6.00 17.46 -7.02
CA ASP A 152 -6.45 18.70 -7.65
C ASP A 152 -7.08 19.62 -6.59
N TYR A 153 -7.90 19.06 -5.70
CA TYR A 153 -8.49 19.80 -4.59
C TYR A 153 -7.40 20.35 -3.65
N LEU A 154 -6.48 19.52 -3.15
CA LEU A 154 -5.39 19.98 -2.27
C LEU A 154 -4.56 21.09 -2.92
N THR A 155 -4.23 20.92 -4.20
CA THR A 155 -3.50 21.94 -4.99
C THR A 155 -4.29 23.24 -5.10
N SER A 156 -5.60 23.17 -5.36
CA SER A 156 -6.47 24.35 -5.43
C SER A 156 -6.56 25.12 -4.10
N GLN A 157 -6.40 24.41 -2.99
CA GLN A 157 -6.38 24.99 -1.64
C GLN A 157 -4.97 25.44 -1.23
N ASN A 158 -3.96 25.25 -2.08
CA ASN A 158 -2.54 25.43 -1.75
C ASN A 158 -2.14 24.67 -0.47
N GLN A 159 -2.66 23.44 -0.32
CA GLN A 159 -2.43 22.57 0.82
C GLN A 159 -1.54 21.38 0.43
N LYS A 160 -0.72 20.93 1.38
CA LYS A 160 0.05 19.69 1.32
C LYS A 160 -0.41 18.76 2.43
N ALA A 161 -0.17 17.47 2.25
CA ALA A 161 -0.55 16.43 3.19
C ALA A 161 0.51 15.32 3.17
N THR A 162 0.43 14.44 4.16
CA THR A 162 1.20 13.21 4.25
C THR A 162 0.31 12.04 3.84
N MET A 163 0.79 11.21 2.93
CA MET A 163 0.06 10.10 2.35
C MET A 163 0.65 8.79 2.84
N PHE A 164 -0.10 8.02 3.62
CA PHE A 164 0.30 6.71 4.11
C PHE A 164 -0.23 5.66 3.14
N TYR A 165 0.67 5.06 2.38
CA TYR A 165 0.30 4.19 1.27
C TYR A 165 0.65 2.73 1.48
N ILE A 166 -0.26 1.87 1.03
CA ILE A 166 -0.13 0.43 1.04
C ILE A 166 0.68 -0.01 -0.19
N GLY A 167 1.72 -0.82 -0.02
CA GLY A 167 2.57 -1.30 -1.11
C GLY A 167 1.78 -1.98 -2.24
N SER A 168 0.79 -2.82 -1.90
CA SER A 168 -0.08 -3.47 -2.88
C SER A 168 -0.85 -2.48 -3.77
N ASN A 169 -1.27 -1.34 -3.22
CA ASN A 169 -1.93 -0.29 -3.98
C ASN A 169 -0.97 0.43 -4.93
N VAL A 170 0.27 0.64 -4.52
CA VAL A 170 1.29 1.30 -5.35
C VAL A 170 1.60 0.48 -6.60
N LEU A 171 1.59 -0.86 -6.51
CA LEU A 171 1.73 -1.71 -7.71
C LEU A 171 0.59 -1.51 -8.70
N GLY A 172 -0.63 -1.28 -8.21
CA GLY A 172 -1.82 -1.07 -9.04
C GLY A 172 -1.94 0.34 -9.62
N TRP A 173 -1.53 1.36 -8.85
CA TRP A 173 -1.62 2.76 -9.23
C TRP A 173 -0.32 3.54 -9.01
N PRO A 174 0.79 3.12 -9.66
CA PRO A 174 2.11 3.68 -9.41
C PRO A 174 2.25 5.16 -9.77
N LEU A 175 1.56 5.63 -10.81
CA LEU A 175 1.58 7.04 -11.19
C LEU A 175 0.82 7.92 -10.19
N GLN A 176 -0.13 7.38 -9.42
CA GLN A 176 -0.79 8.13 -8.35
C GLN A 176 0.13 8.33 -7.14
N ALA A 177 0.95 7.32 -6.82
CA ALA A 177 2.02 7.48 -5.84
C ALA A 177 3.08 8.48 -6.30
N LYS A 178 3.51 8.39 -7.57
CA LYS A 178 4.48 9.34 -8.14
C LYS A 178 3.95 10.76 -8.15
N ARG A 179 2.68 10.95 -8.53
CA ARG A 179 2.01 12.24 -8.53
C ARG A 179 2.02 12.92 -7.17
N ALA A 180 1.80 12.17 -6.07
CA ALA A 180 1.82 12.76 -4.74
C ALA A 180 3.16 13.46 -4.43
N LEU A 181 4.29 12.89 -4.83
CA LEU A 181 5.60 13.55 -4.68
C LEU A 181 5.77 14.74 -5.62
N GLU A 182 5.34 14.63 -6.88
CA GLU A 182 5.43 15.73 -7.86
C GLU A 182 4.58 16.93 -7.46
N ASP A 183 3.43 16.68 -6.84
CA ASP A 183 2.56 17.69 -6.24
C ASP A 183 3.10 18.17 -4.87
N GLY A 184 4.24 17.67 -4.39
CA GLY A 184 4.92 18.13 -3.17
C GLY A 184 4.28 17.65 -1.87
N HIS A 185 3.51 16.56 -1.90
CA HIS A 185 3.06 15.84 -0.72
C HIS A 185 4.18 14.97 -0.15
N GLU A 186 4.04 14.61 1.12
CA GLU A 186 4.89 13.61 1.73
C GLU A 186 4.26 12.23 1.55
N ILE A 187 5.10 11.19 1.41
CA ILE A 187 4.65 9.80 1.37
C ILE A 187 5.29 9.05 2.53
N CYS A 188 4.47 8.25 3.20
CA CYS A 188 4.84 7.34 4.26
C CYS A 188 4.35 5.92 3.94
N VAL A 189 4.92 4.93 4.61
CA VAL A 189 4.55 3.52 4.45
C VAL A 189 3.33 3.20 5.29
N HIS A 190 2.37 2.50 4.71
CA HIS A 190 1.20 1.93 5.39
C HIS A 190 1.13 0.42 5.22
N THR A 191 2.28 -0.24 5.41
CA THR A 191 2.52 -1.69 5.18
C THR A 191 2.39 -2.11 3.70
N TRP A 192 2.63 -3.39 3.41
CA TRP A 192 2.49 -3.98 2.08
C TRP A 192 1.03 -4.39 1.79
N SER A 193 0.38 -4.97 2.79
CA SER A 193 -0.89 -5.69 2.64
C SER A 193 -1.98 -5.25 3.60
N HIS A 194 -1.72 -4.22 4.42
CA HIS A 194 -2.65 -3.67 5.40
C HIS A 194 -3.07 -4.69 6.48
N GLN A 195 -2.13 -5.57 6.87
CA GLN A 195 -2.31 -6.48 7.99
C GLN A 195 -1.93 -5.78 9.30
N ALA A 196 -2.66 -6.09 10.37
CA ALA A 196 -2.35 -5.57 11.69
C ALA A 196 -0.97 -6.04 12.15
N MET A 197 0.02 -5.14 12.17
CA MET A 197 1.43 -5.48 12.43
C MET A 197 1.64 -6.16 13.80
N THR A 198 0.83 -5.83 14.80
CA THR A 198 0.88 -6.46 16.12
C THR A 198 0.52 -7.94 16.10
N GLY A 199 -0.14 -8.41 15.05
CA GLY A 199 -0.44 -9.83 14.82
C GLY A 199 0.65 -10.60 14.08
N LEU A 200 1.68 -9.92 13.55
CA LEU A 200 2.71 -10.50 12.70
C LEU A 200 3.93 -10.95 13.50
N SER A 201 4.75 -11.82 12.91
CA SER A 201 6.12 -12.04 13.38
C SER A 201 7.01 -10.84 13.04
N ASN A 202 8.15 -10.70 13.73
CA ASN A 202 9.13 -9.64 13.43
C ASN A 202 9.61 -9.70 11.96
N GLU A 203 9.76 -10.89 11.39
CA GLU A 203 10.15 -11.06 9.98
C GLU A 203 9.06 -10.58 9.01
N GLN A 204 7.80 -10.93 9.28
CA GLN A 204 6.67 -10.46 8.46
C GLN A 204 6.49 -8.95 8.59
N ALA A 205 6.55 -8.40 9.81
CA ALA A 205 6.47 -6.95 10.05
C ALA A 205 7.60 -6.20 9.32
N PHE A 206 8.81 -6.75 9.30
CA PHE A 206 9.91 -6.23 8.49
C PHE A 206 9.58 -6.27 6.99
N ALA A 207 9.09 -7.40 6.48
CA ALA A 207 8.77 -7.57 5.07
C ALA A 207 7.66 -6.60 4.60
N GLU A 208 6.63 -6.38 5.42
CA GLU A 208 5.55 -5.41 5.16
C GLU A 208 6.09 -4.00 4.90
N ILE A 209 7.11 -3.57 5.66
CA ILE A 209 7.76 -2.27 5.48
C ILE A 209 8.76 -2.32 4.32
N TYR A 210 9.67 -3.29 4.33
CA TYR A 210 10.80 -3.37 3.41
C TYR A 210 10.38 -3.37 1.94
N TYR A 211 9.41 -4.23 1.58
CA TYR A 211 8.96 -4.32 0.19
C TYR A 211 8.18 -3.10 -0.26
N THR A 212 7.43 -2.48 0.65
CA THR A 212 6.71 -1.23 0.37
C THR A 212 7.70 -0.09 0.07
N VAL A 213 8.74 0.06 0.90
CA VAL A 213 9.83 1.04 0.64
C VAL A 213 10.54 0.77 -0.67
N GLY A 214 10.87 -0.50 -0.95
CA GLY A 214 11.52 -0.90 -2.20
C GLY A 214 10.71 -0.54 -3.43
N LEU A 215 9.40 -0.81 -3.40
CA LEU A 215 8.48 -0.48 -4.48
C LEU A 215 8.34 1.04 -4.68
N PHE A 216 8.28 1.80 -3.59
CA PHE A 216 8.26 3.27 -3.67
C PHE A 216 9.49 3.82 -4.36
N ASN A 217 10.67 3.37 -3.94
CA ASN A 217 11.93 3.82 -4.53
C ASN A 217 11.99 3.46 -6.03
N ALA A 218 11.51 2.26 -6.42
CA ALA A 218 11.45 1.85 -7.82
C ALA A 218 10.44 2.68 -8.64
N THR A 219 9.30 3.03 -8.06
CA THR A 219 8.21 3.76 -8.72
C THR A 219 8.55 5.24 -8.92
N THR A 220 9.09 5.86 -7.89
CA THR A 220 9.26 7.31 -7.80
C THR A 220 10.65 7.79 -8.16
N GLN A 221 11.65 6.90 -8.11
CA GLN A 221 13.08 7.24 -8.17
C GLN A 221 13.52 8.24 -7.07
N ALA A 222 12.67 8.47 -6.07
CA ALA A 222 12.98 9.22 -4.87
C ALA A 222 13.32 8.26 -3.74
N LYS A 223 14.20 8.69 -2.83
CA LYS A 223 14.47 7.94 -1.60
C LYS A 223 13.40 8.30 -0.58
N LEU A 224 12.57 7.34 -0.21
CA LEU A 224 11.59 7.54 0.85
C LEU A 224 12.29 7.84 2.18
N ILE A 225 11.80 8.84 2.90
CA ILE A 225 12.10 9.02 4.31
C ILE A 225 11.08 8.17 5.06
N VAL A 226 11.52 7.03 5.58
CA VAL A 226 10.70 6.26 6.52
C VAL A 226 10.79 6.99 7.85
N MET A 227 9.70 7.63 8.26
CA MET A 227 9.56 8.23 9.59
C MET A 227 9.03 7.21 10.60
#